data_AF-A0A3L6R8W2-F1
#
_entry.id   AF-A0A3L6R8W2-F1
#
_cell.length_a   1.000
_cell.length_b   1.000
_cell.length_c   1.000
_cell.angle_alpha   90.00
_cell.angle_beta   90.00
_cell.angle_gamma   90.00
#
_symmetry.space_group_name_H-M   'P 1'
#
loop_
_entity.id
_entity.type
_entity.pdbx_description
1 polymer ?
#
loop_
_entity_poly.entity_id
_entity_poly.type
_entity_poly.pdbx_seq_one_letter_code
_entity_poly.pdbx_strand_id
1 'polypeptide(L)'
;MLPWRRPAACLLLVALLVGILPCRHVANAALPTPAAAAGLHRHPDGAAPALRSLKHLQGAGRGSRVAGLAELKRHMARFGYMRPGAEHDDAFDDHMEAAVKRYLTPEAVRAAFRSAFARWANVIPVEFVEIDEDYSYHEADVRVGFYEGDHGDGSPFDGEEGVVAHAYAPEDGRLHLDAAEHWTLDVDSETEGSALDLESVATHEIGHTLGLGHSSSPEAVMYPYINLGERKVELSGDDIEGVQLLYGSNPRFRHEQHDPSPPCHREEETGLVQLALSV
;
A
#
# COMPACT_ATOMS: atom_id res chain seq x y z
N MET A 1 -21.15 4.99 6.05
CA MET A 1 -20.58 3.65 5.77
C MET A 1 -19.13 3.72 6.19
N LEU A 2 -18.69 2.85 7.09
CA LEU A 2 -17.32 2.87 7.62
C LEU A 2 -16.39 2.29 6.54
N PRO A 3 -15.17 2.82 6.35
CA PRO A 3 -14.15 2.14 5.57
C PRO A 3 -13.98 0.74 6.16
N TRP A 4 -13.83 -0.26 5.28
CA TRP A 4 -13.59 -1.63 5.69
C TRP A 4 -12.32 -1.67 6.54
N ARG A 5 -12.50 -1.69 7.86
CA ARG A 5 -11.41 -1.85 8.82
C ARG A 5 -10.79 -3.21 8.53
N ARG A 6 -9.61 -3.25 7.92
CA ARG A 6 -8.75 -4.41 8.07
C ARG A 6 -8.51 -4.55 9.57
N PRO A 7 -8.92 -5.65 10.23
CA PRO A 7 -8.52 -5.85 11.60
C PRO A 7 -7.00 -5.98 11.60
N ALA A 8 -6.32 -4.95 12.13
CA ALA A 8 -4.87 -4.79 12.25
C ALA A 8 -4.16 -5.93 13.03
N ALA A 9 -4.87 -7.01 13.38
CA ALA A 9 -4.38 -8.06 14.27
C ALA A 9 -3.91 -9.35 13.59
N CYS A 10 -3.83 -9.46 12.25
CA CYS A 10 -3.72 -10.80 11.62
C CYS A 10 -2.73 -11.01 10.48
N LEU A 11 -1.74 -10.14 10.28
CA LEU A 11 -0.99 -10.09 9.01
C LEU A 11 0.54 -10.23 9.14
N LEU A 12 1.00 -11.18 9.95
CA LEU A 12 2.44 -11.46 10.15
C LEU A 12 2.90 -12.85 9.70
N LEU A 13 2.04 -13.67 9.08
CA LEU A 13 2.34 -15.09 8.83
C LEU A 13 2.25 -15.56 7.37
N VAL A 14 1.74 -14.76 6.42
CA VAL A 14 1.86 -15.09 4.99
C VAL A 14 3.31 -14.93 4.51
N ALA A 15 4.06 -13.99 5.09
CA ALA A 15 5.49 -13.79 4.81
C ALA A 15 6.39 -14.99 5.20
N LEU A 16 5.91 -15.92 6.04
CA LEU A 16 6.66 -17.10 6.49
C LEU A 16 6.41 -18.35 5.65
N LEU A 17 5.54 -18.28 4.64
CA LEU A 17 5.31 -19.37 3.68
C LEU A 17 6.41 -19.42 2.61
N VAL A 18 7.04 -18.29 2.29
CA VAL A 18 8.11 -18.20 1.28
C VAL A 18 9.47 -18.07 1.96
N GLY A 19 9.91 -19.16 2.58
CA GLY A 19 11.27 -19.27 3.12
C GLY A 19 12.33 -19.48 2.02
N ILE A 20 12.52 -18.51 1.11
CA ILE A 20 13.64 -18.50 0.17
C ILE A 20 14.37 -17.16 0.23
N LEU A 21 15.18 -16.98 1.28
CA LEU A 21 16.34 -16.09 1.28
C LEU A 21 17.45 -16.79 2.10
N PRO A 22 18.71 -16.84 1.60
CA PRO A 22 19.77 -17.59 2.25
C PRO A 22 20.21 -16.92 3.55
N CYS A 23 20.16 -17.73 4.62
CA CYS A 23 20.65 -17.45 5.96
C CYS A 23 22.03 -16.75 5.99
N ARG A 24 22.12 -15.62 6.70
CA ARG A 24 23.33 -15.27 7.47
C ARG A 24 22.96 -14.88 8.89
N HIS A 25 23.56 -15.62 9.82
CA HIS A 25 23.48 -15.57 11.27
C HIS A 25 23.56 -14.16 11.87
N VAL A 26 22.69 -13.89 12.86
CA VAL A 26 23.09 -13.28 14.15
C VAL A 26 22.26 -13.92 15.27
N ALA A 27 22.92 -14.12 16.41
CA ALA A 27 22.59 -15.03 17.48
C ALA A 27 21.57 -14.51 18.53
N ASN A 28 20.87 -15.48 19.13
CA ASN A 28 20.33 -15.59 20.50
C ASN A 28 20.21 -14.33 21.38
N ALA A 29 18.98 -14.03 21.79
CA ALA A 29 18.68 -13.53 23.13
C ALA A 29 17.33 -14.10 23.62
N ALA A 30 17.31 -14.59 24.87
CA ALA A 30 16.23 -15.34 25.49
C ALA A 30 15.03 -14.49 25.92
N LEU A 31 13.82 -15.06 25.87
CA LEU A 31 12.59 -14.47 26.43
C LEU A 31 12.33 -15.02 27.85
N PRO A 32 11.80 -14.20 28.78
CA PRO A 32 11.32 -14.66 30.08
C PRO A 32 9.84 -15.11 30.01
N THR A 33 9.47 -16.07 30.86
CA THR A 33 8.09 -16.55 31.06
C THR A 33 7.31 -15.64 32.01
N PRO A 34 5.97 -15.56 31.87
CA PRO A 34 5.12 -15.24 33.00
C PRO A 34 4.02 -16.27 33.26
N ALA A 35 3.68 -16.32 34.55
CA ALA A 35 2.79 -17.24 35.22
C ALA A 35 1.29 -16.92 35.02
N ALA A 36 0.48 -17.91 35.40
CA ALA A 36 -0.98 -17.95 35.30
C ALA A 36 -1.71 -16.89 36.15
N ALA A 37 -2.85 -16.43 35.64
CA ALA A 37 -4.03 -16.08 36.44
C ALA A 37 -5.30 -16.18 35.57
N ALA A 38 -6.26 -16.98 36.04
CA ALA A 38 -7.58 -17.17 35.46
C ALA A 38 -8.57 -16.12 36.02
N GLY A 39 -9.51 -15.68 35.19
CA GLY A 39 -10.65 -14.85 35.61
C GLY A 39 -11.68 -14.71 34.50
N LEU A 40 -12.82 -15.38 34.66
CA LEU A 40 -13.99 -15.41 33.78
C LEU A 40 -14.65 -14.03 33.64
N HIS A 41 -14.99 -13.63 32.40
CA HIS A 41 -16.24 -12.92 32.10
C HIS A 41 -16.64 -13.19 30.63
N ARG A 42 -17.84 -13.73 30.41
CA ARG A 42 -18.45 -13.97 29.09
C ARG A 42 -19.21 -12.73 28.63
N HIS A 43 -18.97 -12.31 27.39
CA HIS A 43 -19.92 -11.63 26.50
C HIS A 43 -19.63 -12.06 25.04
N PRO A 44 -20.60 -12.00 24.11
CA PRO A 44 -20.58 -12.79 22.88
C PRO A 44 -19.73 -12.12 21.79
N ASP A 45 -18.61 -12.76 21.44
CA ASP A 45 -17.74 -12.36 20.34
C ASP A 45 -18.32 -12.81 18.98
N GLY A 46 -18.52 -11.84 18.08
CA GLY A 46 -18.88 -12.04 16.67
C GLY A 46 -17.70 -11.86 15.70
N ALA A 47 -16.45 -11.99 16.16
CA ALA A 47 -15.27 -11.99 15.32
C ALA A 47 -14.72 -13.43 15.21
N ALA A 48 -14.42 -13.88 13.98
CA ALA A 48 -13.97 -15.25 13.70
C ALA A 48 -12.76 -15.65 14.58
N PRO A 49 -12.81 -16.77 15.32
CA PRO A 49 -11.71 -17.28 16.17
C PRO A 49 -10.47 -17.79 15.38
N ALA A 50 -10.49 -17.72 14.06
CA ALA A 50 -9.76 -18.55 13.11
C ALA A 50 -8.22 -18.46 13.12
N LEU A 51 -7.63 -17.29 13.40
CA LEU A 51 -6.23 -17.05 13.02
C LEU A 51 -5.24 -16.97 14.19
N ARG A 52 -5.61 -17.43 15.39
CA ARG A 52 -4.82 -17.17 16.61
C ARG A 52 -3.44 -17.86 16.68
N SER A 53 -3.04 -18.70 15.71
CA SER A 53 -1.61 -19.03 15.45
C SER A 53 -1.42 -19.78 14.13
N LEU A 54 -1.05 -19.09 13.06
CA LEU A 54 -0.68 -19.71 11.76
C LEU A 54 0.75 -20.30 11.77
N LYS A 55 1.42 -20.38 12.93
CA LYS A 55 2.79 -20.93 13.03
C LYS A 55 2.92 -22.34 12.46
N HIS A 56 1.85 -23.12 12.49
CA HIS A 56 1.80 -24.48 11.95
C HIS A 56 1.80 -24.53 10.41
N LEU A 57 1.52 -23.41 9.74
CA LEU A 57 1.61 -23.29 8.28
C LEU A 57 3.04 -22.95 7.81
N GLN A 58 3.95 -22.64 8.72
CA GLN A 58 5.32 -22.26 8.37
C GLN A 58 6.02 -23.37 7.57
N GLY A 59 6.58 -23.01 6.40
CA GLY A 59 7.22 -23.96 5.49
C GLY A 59 6.27 -24.72 4.56
N ALA A 60 4.96 -24.45 4.59
CA ALA A 60 4.06 -24.93 3.55
C ALA A 60 4.40 -24.26 2.22
N GLY A 61 4.50 -25.08 1.17
CA GLY A 61 4.80 -24.62 -0.20
C GLY A 61 4.14 -25.53 -1.24
N ARG A 62 4.33 -25.22 -2.53
CA ARG A 62 3.66 -25.90 -3.64
C ARG A 62 3.66 -27.42 -3.49
N GLY A 63 2.48 -28.03 -3.60
CA GLY A 63 2.28 -29.49 -3.52
C GLY A 63 2.19 -30.05 -2.09
N SER A 64 2.40 -29.24 -1.06
CA SER A 64 2.15 -29.64 0.33
C SER A 64 0.65 -29.65 0.65
N ARG A 65 0.26 -30.39 1.70
CA ARG A 65 -1.08 -30.34 2.28
C ARG A 65 -0.95 -30.12 3.77
N VAL A 66 -1.50 -29.01 4.28
CA VAL A 66 -1.32 -28.60 5.67
C VAL A 66 -2.67 -28.25 6.26
N ALA A 67 -3.04 -28.93 7.36
CA ALA A 67 -4.31 -28.70 8.04
C ALA A 67 -4.45 -27.22 8.45
N GLY A 68 -5.58 -26.61 8.09
CA GLY A 68 -5.85 -25.20 8.36
C GLY A 68 -5.59 -24.28 7.17
N LEU A 69 -4.93 -24.76 6.11
CA LEU A 69 -4.71 -23.99 4.89
C LEU A 69 -6.04 -23.68 4.17
N ALA A 70 -7.03 -24.56 4.26
CA ALA A 70 -8.40 -24.31 3.81
C ALA A 70 -9.03 -23.06 4.44
N GLU A 71 -8.71 -22.78 5.70
CA GLU A 71 -9.19 -21.60 6.42
C GLU A 71 -8.48 -20.33 5.98
N LEU A 72 -7.15 -20.42 5.77
CA LEU A 72 -6.38 -19.32 5.22
C LEU A 72 -6.82 -18.99 3.78
N LYS A 73 -7.03 -19.98 2.92
CA LYS A 73 -7.59 -19.79 1.57
C LYS A 73 -8.94 -19.09 1.59
N ARG A 74 -9.86 -19.50 2.47
CA ARG A 74 -11.16 -18.81 2.66
C ARG A 74 -11.00 -17.38 3.15
N HIS A 75 -10.01 -17.13 4.00
CA HIS A 75 -9.68 -15.78 4.44
C HIS A 75 -9.18 -14.96 3.23
N MET A 76 -8.15 -15.43 2.53
CA MET A 76 -7.60 -14.76 1.35
C MET A 76 -8.65 -14.50 0.27
N ALA A 77 -9.54 -15.47 0.00
CA ALA A 77 -10.68 -15.30 -0.92
C ALA A 77 -11.67 -14.22 -0.49
N ARG A 78 -11.90 -14.06 0.82
CA ARG A 78 -12.76 -12.99 1.35
C ARG A 78 -12.20 -11.59 1.07
N PHE A 79 -10.89 -11.47 0.92
CA PHE A 79 -10.20 -10.20 0.66
C PHE A 79 -9.68 -10.11 -0.79
N GLY A 80 -10.29 -10.84 -1.73
CA GLY A 80 -10.00 -10.71 -3.17
C GLY A 80 -8.72 -11.41 -3.66
N TYR A 81 -7.88 -11.96 -2.78
CA TYR A 81 -6.59 -12.55 -3.19
C TYR A 81 -6.73 -13.88 -3.96
N MET A 82 -7.88 -14.55 -3.90
CA MET A 82 -8.12 -15.84 -4.57
C MET A 82 -9.06 -15.67 -5.76
N ARG A 83 -8.76 -16.37 -6.88
CA ARG A 83 -9.64 -16.37 -8.06
C ARG A 83 -11.04 -16.92 -7.74
N PRO A 84 -12.10 -16.38 -8.37
CA PRO A 84 -13.44 -16.95 -8.25
C PRO A 84 -13.47 -18.43 -8.63
N GLY A 85 -14.04 -19.27 -7.76
CA GLY A 85 -14.14 -20.72 -7.97
C GLY A 85 -12.91 -21.54 -7.56
N ALA A 86 -11.87 -20.91 -6.99
CA ALA A 86 -10.75 -21.65 -6.42
C ALA A 86 -11.19 -22.60 -5.29
N GLU A 87 -10.62 -23.81 -5.27
CA GLU A 87 -10.90 -24.77 -4.20
C GLU A 87 -10.26 -24.32 -2.87
N HIS A 88 -11.04 -24.34 -1.80
CA HIS A 88 -10.60 -23.98 -0.46
C HIS A 88 -10.27 -25.20 0.40
N ASP A 89 -9.52 -26.15 -0.14
CA ASP A 89 -9.03 -27.31 0.60
C ASP A 89 -7.68 -27.04 1.28
N ASP A 90 -7.14 -28.01 2.01
CA ASP A 90 -5.86 -27.88 2.71
C ASP A 90 -4.62 -28.01 1.80
N ALA A 91 -4.77 -28.08 0.46
CA ALA A 91 -3.64 -28.18 -0.46
C ALA A 91 -3.01 -26.82 -0.74
N PHE A 92 -1.68 -26.74 -0.76
CA PHE A 92 -0.97 -25.58 -1.30
C PHE A 92 -0.87 -25.76 -2.82
N ASP A 93 -1.93 -25.36 -3.50
CA ASP A 93 -2.09 -25.41 -4.95
C ASP A 93 -1.61 -24.11 -5.61
N ASP A 94 -1.72 -24.08 -6.94
CA ASP A 94 -1.31 -22.95 -7.76
C ASP A 94 -2.12 -21.68 -7.44
N HIS A 95 -3.38 -21.83 -7.02
CA HIS A 95 -4.22 -20.72 -6.58
C HIS A 95 -3.73 -20.10 -5.26
N MET A 96 -3.36 -20.93 -4.28
CA MET A 96 -2.75 -20.47 -3.04
C MET A 96 -1.41 -19.78 -3.31
N GLU A 97 -0.57 -20.36 -4.16
CA GLU A 97 0.72 -19.73 -4.50
C GLU A 97 0.52 -18.36 -5.15
N ALA A 98 -0.40 -18.25 -6.11
CA ALA A 98 -0.73 -16.98 -6.75
C ALA A 98 -1.25 -15.96 -5.72
N ALA A 99 -2.12 -16.37 -4.79
CA ALA A 99 -2.65 -15.51 -3.75
C ALA A 99 -1.56 -15.02 -2.78
N VAL A 100 -0.58 -15.87 -2.45
CA VAL A 100 0.58 -15.49 -1.62
C VAL A 100 1.48 -14.51 -2.34
N LYS A 101 1.73 -14.70 -3.64
CA LYS A 101 2.52 -13.76 -4.46
C LYS A 101 1.83 -12.39 -4.57
N ARG A 102 0.49 -12.39 -4.70
CA ARG A 102 -0.36 -11.19 -4.71
C ARG A 102 -0.45 -10.46 -3.37
N TYR A 103 -0.02 -11.09 -2.29
CA TYR A 103 -0.22 -10.55 -0.95
C TYR A 103 0.87 -9.51 -0.61
N LEU A 104 0.48 -8.23 -0.61
CA LEU A 104 1.30 -7.15 -0.07
C LEU A 104 1.05 -7.00 1.44
N THR A 105 2.13 -7.04 2.23
CA THR A 105 2.02 -6.80 3.68
C THR A 105 1.63 -5.34 3.96
N PRO A 106 0.91 -5.05 5.06
CA PRO A 106 0.60 -3.68 5.43
C PRO A 106 1.82 -2.78 5.54
N GLU A 107 2.94 -3.28 6.08
CA GLU A 107 4.18 -2.50 6.17
C GLU A 107 4.75 -2.19 4.79
N ALA A 108 4.73 -3.14 3.86
CA ALA A 108 5.19 -2.90 2.49
C ALA A 108 4.33 -1.84 1.78
N VAL A 109 3.00 -1.90 1.94
CA VAL A 109 2.08 -0.86 1.44
C VAL A 109 2.39 0.49 2.07
N ARG A 110 2.53 0.56 3.41
CA ARG A 110 2.90 1.81 4.11
C ARG A 110 4.23 2.35 3.64
N ALA A 111 5.24 1.50 3.45
CA ALA A 111 6.54 1.90 2.93
C ALA A 111 6.46 2.46 1.51
N ALA A 112 5.64 1.87 0.63
CA ALA A 112 5.41 2.39 -0.71
C ALA A 112 4.78 3.78 -0.69
N PHE A 113 3.74 4.00 0.12
CA PHE A 113 3.14 5.33 0.27
C PHE A 113 4.10 6.34 0.91
N ARG A 114 4.87 5.96 1.94
CA ARG A 114 5.91 6.83 2.51
C ARG A 114 6.92 7.26 1.45
N SER A 115 7.35 6.34 0.59
CA SER A 115 8.24 6.63 -0.54
C SER A 115 7.58 7.60 -1.52
N ALA A 116 6.33 7.34 -1.93
CA ALA A 116 5.57 8.18 -2.84
C ALA A 116 5.38 9.62 -2.31
N PHE A 117 4.99 9.79 -1.05
CA PHE A 117 4.90 11.12 -0.42
C PHE A 117 6.26 11.80 -0.29
N ALA A 118 7.32 11.06 0.05
CA ALA A 118 8.66 11.61 0.16
C ALA A 118 9.17 12.19 -1.17
N ARG A 119 8.80 11.60 -2.30
CA ARG A 119 9.16 12.12 -3.64
C ARG A 119 8.59 13.51 -3.87
N TRP A 120 7.31 13.70 -3.57
CA TRP A 120 6.67 15.01 -3.65
C TRP A 120 7.25 15.99 -2.62
N ALA A 121 7.37 15.59 -1.34
CA ALA A 121 7.96 16.44 -0.29
C ALA A 121 9.41 16.86 -0.57
N ASN A 122 10.15 16.09 -1.37
CA ASN A 122 11.51 16.46 -1.76
C ASN A 122 11.54 17.69 -2.67
N VAL A 123 10.47 17.97 -3.44
CA VAL A 123 10.46 19.02 -4.46
C VAL A 123 9.63 20.26 -4.07
N ILE A 124 8.77 20.16 -3.06
CA ILE A 124 7.96 21.27 -2.52
C ILE A 124 8.18 21.47 -1.01
N PRO A 125 7.91 22.66 -0.44
CA PRO A 125 8.08 22.93 0.99
C PRO A 125 6.92 22.39 1.85
N VAL A 126 6.47 21.16 1.55
CA VAL A 126 5.39 20.46 2.28
C VAL A 126 5.97 19.27 3.02
N GLU A 127 5.57 19.11 4.28
CA GLU A 127 5.85 17.93 5.09
C GLU A 127 4.60 17.06 5.16
N PHE A 128 4.74 15.75 4.94
CA PHE A 128 3.68 14.76 5.14
C PHE A 128 3.98 13.93 6.39
N VAL A 129 3.00 13.85 7.29
CA VAL A 129 3.11 13.08 8.53
C VAL A 129 2.04 12.01 8.56
N GLU A 130 2.44 10.74 8.55
CA GLU A 130 1.52 9.63 8.74
C GLU A 130 0.97 9.62 10.18
N ILE A 131 -0.35 9.69 10.35
CA ILE A 131 -0.99 9.66 11.66
C ILE A 131 -0.81 8.28 12.30
N ASP A 132 -0.64 8.30 13.62
CA ASP A 132 -0.60 7.10 14.44
C ASP A 132 -2.01 6.62 14.84
N GLU A 133 -2.06 5.56 15.65
CA GLU A 133 -3.32 4.92 16.07
C GLU A 133 -4.22 5.83 16.94
N ASP A 134 -3.71 6.96 17.45
CA ASP A 134 -4.45 7.87 18.31
C ASP A 134 -5.34 8.84 17.52
N TYR A 135 -5.18 8.92 16.20
CA TYR A 135 -5.95 9.80 15.31
C TYR A 135 -6.96 9.02 14.45
N SER A 136 -8.08 9.67 14.13
CA SER A 136 -9.10 9.06 13.26
C SER A 136 -8.68 9.16 11.79
N TYR A 137 -8.89 8.09 11.03
CA TYR A 137 -8.77 8.11 9.56
C TYR A 137 -9.51 9.29 8.91
N HIS A 138 -10.66 9.68 9.48
CA HIS A 138 -11.48 10.77 8.95
C HIS A 138 -10.95 12.18 9.24
N GLU A 139 -9.95 12.31 10.11
CA GLU A 139 -9.38 13.62 10.49
C GLU A 139 -8.17 14.01 9.63
N ALA A 140 -7.71 13.13 8.75
CA ALA A 140 -6.54 13.37 7.93
C ALA A 140 -6.85 14.14 6.65
N ASP A 141 -5.88 14.95 6.21
CA ASP A 141 -6.02 15.72 4.98
C ASP A 141 -6.05 14.80 3.76
N VAL A 142 -5.17 13.79 3.73
CA VAL A 142 -5.14 12.75 2.70
C VAL A 142 -5.51 11.39 3.28
N ARG A 143 -6.45 10.72 2.62
CA ARG A 143 -7.07 9.47 3.07
C ARG A 143 -6.97 8.40 1.99
N VAL A 144 -6.09 7.43 2.22
CA VAL A 144 -5.85 6.30 1.30
C VAL A 144 -6.78 5.13 1.65
N GLY A 145 -7.34 4.45 0.65
CA GLY A 145 -8.10 3.22 0.85
C GLY A 145 -8.22 2.36 -0.41
N PHE A 146 -8.40 1.05 -0.20
CA PHE A 146 -8.67 0.09 -1.28
C PHE A 146 -10.16 -0.25 -1.29
N TYR A 147 -10.80 -0.15 -2.46
CA TYR A 147 -12.23 -0.36 -2.64
C TYR A 147 -12.51 -1.24 -3.86
N GLU A 148 -13.70 -1.82 -3.95
CA GLU A 148 -14.16 -2.58 -5.13
C GLU A 148 -15.53 -2.04 -5.53
N GLY A 149 -15.81 -1.99 -6.84
CA GLY A 149 -17.14 -1.64 -7.35
C GLY A 149 -17.66 -0.30 -6.83
N ASP A 150 -18.97 -0.22 -6.57
CA ASP A 150 -19.58 0.94 -5.92
C ASP A 150 -19.18 1.03 -4.43
N HIS A 151 -18.52 2.13 -4.09
CA HIS A 151 -18.04 2.43 -2.74
C HIS A 151 -18.55 3.78 -2.19
N GLY A 152 -19.65 4.29 -2.77
CA GLY A 152 -20.44 5.36 -2.16
C GLY A 152 -19.94 6.79 -2.39
N ASP A 153 -19.00 6.98 -3.33
CA ASP A 153 -18.48 8.29 -3.74
C ASP A 153 -18.95 8.74 -5.13
N GLY A 154 -19.75 7.91 -5.82
CA GLY A 154 -20.27 8.18 -7.17
C GLY A 154 -19.32 7.78 -8.31
N SER A 155 -18.15 7.23 -8.00
CA SER A 155 -17.13 6.77 -8.95
C SER A 155 -16.85 5.27 -8.73
N PRO A 156 -17.76 4.36 -9.14
CA PRO A 156 -17.54 2.94 -8.93
C PRO A 156 -16.35 2.42 -9.74
N PHE A 157 -15.57 1.53 -9.15
CA PHE A 157 -14.52 0.78 -9.86
C PHE A 157 -15.09 -0.32 -10.75
N ASP A 158 -14.34 -0.72 -11.78
CA ASP A 158 -14.76 -1.65 -12.83
C ASP A 158 -14.13 -3.05 -12.75
N GLY A 159 -13.18 -3.29 -11.84
CA GLY A 159 -12.58 -4.60 -11.60
C GLY A 159 -11.12 -4.68 -12.05
N GLU A 160 -10.71 -5.82 -12.59
CA GLU A 160 -9.35 -5.94 -13.13
C GLU A 160 -9.22 -5.09 -14.41
N GLU A 161 -8.14 -4.30 -14.49
CA GLU A 161 -7.87 -3.32 -15.55
C GLU A 161 -8.92 -2.19 -15.62
N GLY A 162 -8.66 -1.19 -16.48
CA GLY A 162 -9.56 -0.04 -16.64
C GLY A 162 -9.24 1.07 -15.65
N VAL A 163 -10.13 1.35 -14.69
CA VAL A 163 -9.93 2.41 -13.69
C VAL A 163 -9.21 1.83 -12.48
N VAL A 164 -7.88 1.93 -12.49
CA VAL A 164 -7.01 1.32 -11.47
C VAL A 164 -7.05 2.05 -10.12
N ALA A 165 -7.32 3.36 -10.14
CA ALA A 165 -7.37 4.24 -8.98
C ALA A 165 -8.05 5.57 -9.33
N HIS A 166 -8.42 6.33 -8.30
CA HIS A 166 -8.76 7.75 -8.44
C HIS A 166 -8.48 8.53 -7.16
N ALA A 167 -8.24 9.83 -7.29
CA ALA A 167 -8.08 10.75 -6.19
C ALA A 167 -8.90 12.02 -6.37
N TYR A 168 -9.21 12.64 -5.24
CA TYR A 168 -9.95 13.89 -5.16
C TYR A 168 -8.99 15.03 -4.81
N ALA A 169 -9.11 16.12 -5.56
CA ALA A 169 -8.32 17.33 -5.36
C ALA A 169 -8.48 17.90 -3.93
N PRO A 170 -7.53 18.75 -3.47
CA PRO A 170 -7.70 19.53 -2.24
C PRO A 170 -9.06 20.27 -2.20
N GLU A 171 -9.76 20.35 -1.07
CA GLU A 171 -9.45 19.86 0.29
C GLU A 171 -10.09 18.48 0.61
N ASP A 172 -10.57 17.74 -0.40
CA ASP A 172 -11.17 16.42 -0.15
C ASP A 172 -10.07 15.39 0.22
N GLY A 173 -9.06 15.20 -0.63
CA GLY A 173 -7.88 14.40 -0.32
C GLY A 173 -8.11 12.89 -0.18
N ARG A 174 -9.28 12.37 -0.57
CA ARG A 174 -9.49 10.93 -0.74
C ARG A 174 -8.66 10.40 -1.91
N LEU A 175 -8.01 9.27 -1.69
CA LEU A 175 -7.25 8.51 -2.68
C LEU A 175 -7.71 7.05 -2.59
N HIS A 176 -8.36 6.58 -3.64
CA HIS A 176 -8.93 5.24 -3.72
C HIS A 176 -8.19 4.42 -4.76
N LEU A 177 -7.87 3.17 -4.41
CA LEU A 177 -7.32 2.19 -5.35
C LEU A 177 -8.31 1.06 -5.55
N ASP A 178 -8.41 0.54 -6.77
CA ASP A 178 -9.23 -0.65 -7.00
C ASP A 178 -8.53 -1.88 -6.37
N ALA A 179 -9.21 -2.51 -5.43
CA ALA A 179 -8.71 -3.70 -4.75
C ALA A 179 -8.73 -4.95 -5.64
N ALA A 180 -9.46 -4.91 -6.76
CA ALA A 180 -9.49 -5.99 -7.75
C ALA A 180 -8.18 -6.08 -8.55
N GLU A 181 -7.41 -4.99 -8.62
CA GLU A 181 -6.19 -4.94 -9.40
C GLU A 181 -5.07 -5.82 -8.87
N HIS A 182 -4.22 -6.28 -9.79
CA HIS A 182 -3.04 -7.05 -9.45
C HIS A 182 -1.88 -6.14 -9.04
N TRP A 183 -1.86 -5.73 -7.78
CA TRP A 183 -0.80 -4.88 -7.22
C TRP A 183 0.50 -5.63 -6.94
N THR A 184 1.63 -5.02 -7.29
CA THR A 184 2.98 -5.45 -6.90
C THR A 184 3.85 -4.25 -6.46
N LEU A 185 4.97 -4.55 -5.81
CA LEU A 185 6.02 -3.59 -5.47
C LEU A 185 7.38 -3.95 -6.10
N ASP A 186 7.41 -5.03 -6.88
CA ASP A 186 8.60 -5.55 -7.54
C ASP A 186 8.20 -6.10 -8.91
N VAL A 187 7.92 -5.18 -9.85
CA VAL A 187 7.53 -5.51 -11.22
C VAL A 187 8.57 -6.36 -11.96
N ASP A 188 9.85 -6.25 -11.59
CA ASP A 188 10.94 -7.03 -12.21
C ASP A 188 10.91 -8.50 -11.78
N SER A 189 10.38 -8.79 -10.59
CA SER A 189 10.20 -10.15 -10.08
C SER A 189 8.95 -10.86 -10.62
N GLU A 190 8.03 -10.11 -11.25
CA GLU A 190 6.79 -10.65 -11.80
C GLU A 190 7.03 -11.39 -13.11
N THR A 191 6.70 -12.67 -13.14
CA THR A 191 7.00 -13.54 -14.29
C THR A 191 6.12 -13.32 -15.51
N GLU A 192 4.99 -12.63 -15.36
CA GLU A 192 3.99 -12.43 -16.41
C GLU A 192 3.84 -10.97 -16.85
N GLY A 193 4.51 -10.01 -16.18
CA GLY A 193 4.41 -8.58 -16.50
C GLY A 193 2.98 -8.03 -16.44
N SER A 194 2.08 -8.70 -15.71
CA SER A 194 0.64 -8.43 -15.65
C SER A 194 0.21 -7.68 -14.39
N ALA A 195 1.17 -7.21 -13.59
CA ALA A 195 0.91 -6.51 -12.35
C ALA A 195 1.12 -5.00 -12.50
N LEU A 196 0.39 -4.22 -11.70
CA LEU A 196 0.55 -2.77 -11.57
C LEU A 196 1.48 -2.46 -10.40
N ASP A 197 2.45 -1.57 -10.63
CA ASP A 197 3.32 -1.07 -9.57
C ASP A 197 2.55 -0.10 -8.65
N LEU A 198 2.37 -0.52 -7.39
CA LEU A 198 1.60 0.24 -6.41
C LEU A 198 2.23 1.61 -6.09
N GLU A 199 3.57 1.70 -6.04
CA GLU A 199 4.24 2.98 -5.76
C GLU A 199 4.03 3.97 -6.91
N SER A 200 4.05 3.49 -8.15
CA SER A 200 3.83 4.33 -9.34
C SER A 200 2.42 4.92 -9.36
N VAL A 201 1.39 4.09 -9.16
CA VAL A 201 0.00 4.57 -9.09
C VAL A 201 -0.19 5.48 -7.88
N ALA A 202 0.34 5.10 -6.70
CA ALA A 202 0.28 5.97 -5.52
C ALA A 202 0.92 7.33 -5.79
N THR A 203 2.08 7.39 -6.46
CA THR A 203 2.77 8.66 -6.76
C THR A 203 1.92 9.53 -7.70
N HIS A 204 1.26 8.93 -8.70
CA HIS A 204 0.30 9.62 -9.59
C HIS A 204 -0.87 10.21 -8.81
N GLU A 205 -1.58 9.38 -8.05
CA GLU A 205 -2.77 9.81 -7.34
C GLU A 205 -2.46 10.86 -6.26
N ILE A 206 -1.29 10.80 -5.62
CA ILE A 206 -0.84 11.84 -4.70
C ILE A 206 -0.71 13.19 -5.43
N GLY A 207 -0.24 13.22 -6.68
CA GLY A 207 -0.20 14.43 -7.47
C GLY A 207 -1.59 15.09 -7.61
N HIS A 208 -2.65 14.28 -7.81
CA HIS A 208 -4.03 14.78 -7.78
C HIS A 208 -4.44 15.31 -6.42
N THR A 209 -4.07 14.64 -5.32
CA THR A 209 -4.30 15.18 -3.96
C THR A 209 -3.52 16.46 -3.67
N LEU A 210 -2.51 16.80 -4.49
CA LEU A 210 -1.77 18.06 -4.46
C LEU A 210 -2.30 19.09 -5.49
N GLY A 211 -3.39 18.76 -6.19
CA GLY A 211 -4.04 19.67 -7.14
C GLY A 211 -3.46 19.64 -8.57
N LEU A 212 -2.59 18.69 -8.90
CA LEU A 212 -2.15 18.49 -10.27
C LEU A 212 -3.24 17.82 -11.11
N GLY A 213 -3.34 18.24 -12.38
CA GLY A 213 -4.08 17.52 -13.41
C GLY A 213 -3.17 16.54 -14.15
N HIS A 214 -3.76 15.80 -15.10
CA HIS A 214 -2.98 14.95 -15.99
C HIS A 214 -2.01 15.74 -16.87
N SER A 215 -0.80 15.20 -17.04
CA SER A 215 0.18 15.66 -18.01
C SER A 215 -0.08 15.05 -19.39
N SER A 216 0.29 15.78 -20.44
CA SER A 216 0.36 15.24 -21.81
C SER A 216 1.68 14.52 -22.11
N SER A 217 2.68 14.61 -21.23
CA SER A 217 4.00 14.00 -21.40
C SER A 217 3.98 12.53 -20.96
N PRO A 218 4.27 11.55 -21.84
CA PRO A 218 4.29 10.12 -21.48
C PRO A 218 5.29 9.75 -20.37
N GLU A 219 6.35 10.55 -20.24
CA GLU A 219 7.41 10.38 -19.24
C GLU A 219 7.03 10.95 -17.86
N ALA A 220 5.96 11.75 -17.78
CA ALA A 220 5.53 12.33 -16.52
C ALA A 220 4.81 11.29 -15.66
N VAL A 221 5.00 11.36 -14.35
CA VAL A 221 4.22 10.56 -13.40
C VAL A 221 2.75 10.90 -13.56
N MET A 222 2.40 12.17 -13.78
CA MET A 222 1.02 12.61 -14.01
C MET A 222 0.46 12.24 -15.40
N TYR A 223 1.15 11.44 -16.22
CA TYR A 223 0.55 10.91 -17.45
C TYR A 223 -0.61 9.94 -17.11
N PRO A 224 -1.78 10.05 -17.75
CA PRO A 224 -2.99 9.30 -17.34
C PRO A 224 -2.96 7.79 -17.60
N TYR A 225 -1.86 7.26 -18.15
CA TYR A 225 -1.73 5.84 -18.45
C TYR A 225 -0.42 5.28 -17.89
N ILE A 226 -0.52 4.10 -17.30
CA ILE A 226 0.61 3.28 -16.87
C ILE A 226 0.46 1.89 -17.50
N ASN A 227 1.56 1.33 -18.02
CA ASN A 227 1.53 -0.02 -18.57
C ASN A 227 1.69 -1.05 -17.44
N LEU A 228 1.12 -2.23 -17.63
CA LEU A 228 1.41 -3.37 -16.75
C LEU A 228 2.92 -3.68 -16.79
N GLY A 229 3.51 -3.97 -15.63
CA GLY A 229 4.94 -4.18 -15.47
C GLY A 229 5.81 -2.93 -15.60
N GLU A 230 5.22 -1.74 -15.72
CA GLU A 230 5.96 -0.48 -15.74
C GLU A 230 6.14 0.07 -14.32
N ARG A 231 7.35 0.58 -14.04
CA ARG A 231 7.64 1.34 -12.83
C ARG A 231 7.93 2.79 -13.19
N LYS A 232 7.07 3.71 -12.76
CA LYS A 232 7.11 5.15 -13.05
C LYS A 232 6.90 5.97 -11.77
N VAL A 233 7.98 6.11 -11.02
CA VAL A 233 7.99 6.78 -9.70
C VAL A 233 8.87 8.04 -9.67
N GLU A 234 9.69 8.26 -10.69
CA GLU A 234 10.59 9.41 -10.73
C GLU A 234 9.86 10.61 -11.31
N LEU A 235 9.77 11.70 -10.53
CA LEU A 235 9.11 12.93 -10.98
C LEU A 235 9.87 13.54 -12.15
N SER A 236 9.18 13.73 -13.27
CA SER A 236 9.73 14.41 -14.44
C SER A 236 9.83 15.93 -14.19
N GLY A 237 10.50 16.65 -15.09
CA GLY A 237 10.54 18.11 -15.04
C GLY A 237 9.15 18.75 -15.12
N ASP A 238 8.22 18.13 -15.84
CA ASP A 238 6.83 18.59 -15.97
C ASP A 238 6.06 18.44 -14.64
N ASP A 239 6.25 17.31 -13.94
CA ASP A 239 5.67 17.06 -12.62
C ASP A 239 6.20 18.07 -11.58
N ILE A 240 7.52 18.30 -11.60
CA ILE A 240 8.22 19.21 -10.68
C ILE A 240 7.80 20.66 -10.91
N GLU A 241 7.81 21.12 -12.16
CA GLU A 241 7.37 22.47 -12.50
C GLU A 241 5.91 22.68 -12.11
N GLY A 242 5.03 21.73 -12.47
CA GLY A 242 3.61 21.78 -12.16
C GLY A 242 3.32 21.94 -10.67
N VAL A 243 3.97 21.12 -9.82
CA VAL A 243 3.73 21.18 -8.37
C VAL A 243 4.37 22.41 -7.72
N GLN A 244 5.53 22.85 -8.21
CA GLN A 244 6.20 24.04 -7.68
C GLN A 244 5.48 25.34 -8.06
N LEU A 245 4.70 25.37 -9.14
CA LEU A 245 3.80 26.50 -9.43
C LEU A 245 2.71 26.68 -8.37
N LEU A 246 2.33 25.61 -7.67
CA LEU A 246 1.31 25.63 -6.62
C LEU A 246 1.90 25.92 -5.23
N TYR A 247 3.04 25.31 -4.91
CA TYR A 247 3.59 25.32 -3.54
C TYR A 247 4.95 26.02 -3.39
N GLY A 248 5.59 26.41 -4.50
CA GLY A 248 6.99 26.84 -4.52
C GLY A 248 7.97 25.67 -4.45
N SER A 249 9.26 25.97 -4.64
CA SER A 249 10.33 24.98 -4.60
C SER A 249 10.82 24.73 -3.18
N ASN A 250 11.08 23.46 -2.83
CA ASN A 250 11.74 23.12 -1.57
C ASN A 250 13.15 23.75 -1.55
N PRO A 251 13.51 24.57 -0.54
CA PRO A 251 14.83 25.20 -0.46
C PRO A 251 16.02 24.22 -0.42
N ARG A 252 15.76 22.95 -0.07
CA ARG A 252 16.77 21.88 -0.06
C ARG A 252 16.85 21.11 -1.37
N PHE A 253 15.86 21.27 -2.24
CA PHE A 253 15.84 20.63 -3.55
C PHE A 253 16.93 21.23 -4.44
N ARG A 254 17.72 20.36 -5.07
CA ARG A 254 18.68 20.74 -6.10
C ARG A 254 18.31 19.96 -7.35
N HIS A 255 17.77 20.67 -8.33
CA HIS A 255 17.50 20.04 -9.63
C HIS A 255 18.85 19.64 -10.24
N GLU A 256 19.09 18.35 -10.48
CA GLU A 256 20.26 17.89 -11.23
C GLU A 256 20.10 18.22 -12.72
N GLN A 257 20.02 19.51 -13.05
CA GLN A 257 20.40 20.03 -14.35
C GLN A 257 21.22 21.30 -14.15
N HIS A 258 22.53 21.13 -14.28
CA HIS A 258 23.53 22.10 -14.75
C HIS A 258 23.19 23.60 -14.59
N ASP A 259 23.37 24.19 -13.41
CA ASP A 259 23.73 25.61 -13.31
C ASP A 259 24.49 25.93 -12.00
N PRO A 260 25.64 26.63 -12.03
CA PRO A 260 26.35 27.06 -10.84
C PRO A 260 25.90 28.49 -10.48
N SER A 261 24.99 28.64 -9.52
CA SER A 261 24.80 29.92 -8.83
C SER A 261 24.41 29.73 -7.37
N PRO A 262 24.91 30.58 -6.45
CA PRO A 262 24.70 30.40 -5.01
C PRO A 262 23.31 30.90 -4.57
N PRO A 263 22.76 30.37 -3.46
CA PRO A 263 21.41 30.70 -3.04
C PRO A 263 21.35 32.11 -2.43
N CYS A 264 20.34 32.88 -2.85
CA CYS A 264 19.90 34.09 -2.16
C CYS A 264 18.88 33.67 -1.09
N HIS A 265 19.18 33.91 0.19
CA HIS A 265 18.31 33.54 1.30
C HIS A 265 17.06 34.43 1.32
N ARG A 266 15.88 33.81 1.35
CA ARG A 266 14.65 34.39 1.91
C ARG A 266 13.92 33.30 2.69
N GLU A 267 13.66 33.57 3.97
CA GLU A 267 12.90 32.69 4.87
C GLU A 267 11.40 32.81 4.53
N GLU A 268 10.72 31.69 4.26
CA GLU A 268 9.26 31.62 4.25
C GLU A 268 8.75 30.29 4.86
N GLU A 269 7.58 30.40 5.50
CA GLU A 269 6.91 29.40 6.34
C GLU A 269 6.69 28.04 5.65
N THR A 270 7.05 26.96 6.33
CA THR A 270 6.73 25.59 5.94
C THR A 270 5.28 25.27 6.30
N GLY A 271 4.44 24.97 5.30
CA GLY A 271 3.11 24.42 5.53
C GLY A 271 3.19 22.95 5.94
N LEU A 272 2.56 22.60 7.06
CA LEU A 272 2.42 21.21 7.52
C LEU A 272 1.17 20.61 6.90
N VAL A 273 1.28 19.44 6.26
CA VAL A 273 0.13 18.64 5.78
C VAL A 273 0.11 17.31 6.54
N GLN A 274 -1.01 16.99 7.16
CA GLN A 274 -1.17 15.80 8.01
C GLN A 274 -1.83 14.67 7.20
N LEU A 275 -1.25 13.47 7.26
CA LEU A 275 -1.59 12.36 6.38
C LEU A 275 -2.10 11.14 7.15
N ALA A 276 -3.13 10.44 6.68
CA ALA A 276 -3.51 9.15 7.25
C ALA A 276 -3.65 8.03 6.25
N LEU A 277 -3.03 6.92 6.62
CA LEU A 277 -3.18 5.65 5.96
C LEU A 277 -4.08 4.76 6.82
N SER A 278 -5.31 4.51 6.35
CA SER A 278 -6.10 3.36 6.82
C SER A 278 -5.78 2.19 5.90
N VAL A 279 -4.72 1.44 6.22
CA VAL A 279 -4.33 0.23 5.48
C VAL A 279 -5.11 -0.99 5.94
#